data_AF-A0A6G3CSC1-F1
#
_entry.id   AF-A0A6G3CSC1-F1
#
_cell.length_a   1.000
_cell.length_b   1.000
_cell.length_c   1.000
_cell.angle_alpha   90.00
_cell.angle_beta   90.00
_cell.angle_gamma   90.00
#
_symmetry.space_group_name_H-M   'P 1'
#
loop_
_entity.id
_entity.type
_entity.pdbx_description
1 polymer ?
#
loop_
_entity_poly.entity_id
_entity_poly.type
_entity_poly.pdbx_seq_one_letter_code
_entity_poly.pdbx_strand_id
1 'polypeptide(L)'
;MDRFVGQGRLEWWANQSTCLGTYDIDITVTVDAHGEWRATGRQATALDATGRESWDFLLEMDPHFSLAFPGEDCGGITVRVVEADDGTLTLVKAPEWGGSGSVTFDLT
;
A
#
# COMPACT_ATOMS: atom_id res chain seq x y z
N MET A 1 0.96 -19.27 10.42
CA MET A 1 0.94 -17.80 10.30
C MET A 1 2.16 -17.44 9.52
N ASP A 2 1.96 -16.90 8.33
CA ASP A 2 3.06 -16.50 7.46
C ASP A 2 3.39 -15.03 7.70
N ARG A 3 4.66 -14.66 7.58
CA ARG A 3 5.11 -13.28 7.76
C ARG A 3 6.11 -12.93 6.68
N PHE A 4 5.74 -11.94 5.88
CA PHE A 4 6.62 -11.29 4.94
C PHE A 4 7.13 -9.97 5.53
N VAL A 5 8.41 -9.67 5.33
CA VAL A 5 9.03 -8.38 5.64
C VAL A 5 9.87 -7.99 4.45
N GLY A 6 9.65 -6.79 3.93
CA GLY A 6 10.38 -6.31 2.77
C GLY A 6 10.03 -4.86 2.44
N GLN A 7 10.40 -4.45 1.24
CA GLN A 7 9.99 -3.17 0.69
C GLN A 7 8.72 -3.36 -0.15
N GLY A 8 7.94 -2.29 -0.25
CA GLY A 8 6.78 -2.19 -1.12
C GLY A 8 6.65 -0.76 -1.59
N ARG A 9 5.71 -0.53 -2.51
CA ARG A 9 5.46 0.78 -3.08
C ARG A 9 3.98 1.06 -3.10
N LEU A 10 3.60 2.21 -2.57
CA LEU A 10 2.25 2.73 -2.66
C LEU A 10 2.17 3.65 -3.87
N GLU A 11 1.29 3.29 -4.79
CA GLU A 11 1.06 4.01 -6.03
C GLU A 11 -0.32 4.65 -5.97
N TRP A 12 -0.38 5.96 -6.19
CA TRP A 12 -1.62 6.71 -6.24
C TRP A 12 -2.00 6.96 -7.70
N TRP A 13 -3.18 6.51 -8.09
CA TRP A 13 -3.61 6.49 -9.49
C TRP A 13 -4.83 7.39 -9.68
N ALA A 14 -4.81 8.24 -10.72
CA ALA A 14 -6.01 8.97 -11.13
C ALA A 14 -7.04 8.03 -11.80
N ASN A 15 -6.53 7.00 -12.45
CA ASN A 15 -7.25 5.99 -13.22
C ASN A 15 -6.29 4.82 -13.52
N GLN A 16 -6.80 3.75 -14.13
CA GLN A 16 -6.03 2.54 -14.47
C GLN A 16 -4.80 2.74 -15.37
N SER A 17 -4.61 3.92 -15.97
CA SER A 17 -3.49 4.21 -16.86
C SER A 17 -2.62 5.39 -16.41
N THR A 18 -2.99 6.10 -15.34
CA THR A 18 -2.33 7.35 -14.94
C THR A 18 -1.91 7.30 -13.46
N CYS A 19 -0.63 7.05 -13.20
CA CYS A 19 -0.04 7.14 -11.87
C CYS A 19 0.32 8.61 -11.58
N LEU A 20 -0.17 9.14 -10.46
CA LEU A 20 0.04 10.51 -10.01
C LEU A 20 1.14 10.62 -8.97
N GLY A 21 1.40 9.56 -8.21
CA GLY A 21 2.37 9.59 -7.12
C GLY A 21 2.80 8.20 -6.68
N THR A 22 4.02 8.11 -6.20
CA THR A 22 4.66 6.85 -5.84
C THR A 22 5.46 7.03 -4.56
N TYR A 23 5.22 6.15 -3.58
CA TYR A 23 5.81 6.24 -2.24
C TYR A 23 6.42 4.89 -1.86
N ASP A 24 7.73 4.84 -1.67
CA ASP A 24 8.42 3.64 -1.19
C ASP A 24 8.18 3.46 0.31
N ILE A 25 7.78 2.25 0.70
CA ILE A 25 7.50 1.89 2.08
C ILE A 25 8.27 0.62 2.48
N ASP A 26 8.71 0.57 3.72
CA ASP A 26 9.04 -0.70 4.37
C ASP A 26 7.74 -1.32 4.88
N ILE A 27 7.48 -2.57 4.52
CA ILE A 27 6.22 -3.26 4.81
C ILE A 27 6.46 -4.59 5.52
N THR A 28 5.60 -4.86 6.50
CA THR A 28 5.42 -6.16 7.11
C THR A 28 4.00 -6.64 6.82
N VAL A 29 3.88 -7.82 6.22
CA VAL A 29 2.59 -8.49 5.98
C VAL A 29 2.53 -9.74 6.84
N THR A 30 1.42 -9.94 7.53
CA THR A 30 1.14 -11.15 8.29
C THR A 30 -0.15 -11.78 7.81
N VAL A 31 -0.13 -13.09 7.56
CA VAL A 31 -1.31 -13.86 7.15
C VAL A 31 -1.66 -14.86 8.24
N ASP A 32 -2.88 -14.77 8.77
CA ASP A 32 -3.34 -15.67 9.83
C ASP A 32 -3.80 -17.04 9.29
N ALA A 33 -4.21 -17.94 10.18
CA ALA A 33 -4.57 -19.32 9.84
C ALA A 33 -5.81 -19.45 8.94
N HIS A 34 -6.66 -18.42 8.88
CA HIS A 34 -7.83 -18.32 8.01
C HIS A 34 -7.52 -17.65 6.67
N GLY A 35 -6.28 -17.22 6.44
CA GLY A 35 -5.86 -16.55 5.20
C GLY A 35 -6.21 -15.06 5.15
N GLU A 36 -6.69 -14.46 6.24
CA GLU A 36 -6.80 -13.00 6.32
C GLU A 36 -5.40 -12.40 6.53
N TRP A 37 -5.11 -11.35 5.76
CA TRP A 37 -3.82 -10.68 5.82
C TRP A 37 -3.97 -9.30 6.45
N ARG A 38 -2.93 -8.91 7.19
CA ARG A 38 -2.76 -7.56 7.73
C ARG A 38 -1.40 -7.06 7.33
N ALA A 39 -1.32 -5.81 6.88
CA ALA A 39 -0.04 -5.19 6.62
C ALA A 39 0.12 -3.87 7.34
N THR A 40 1.33 -3.67 7.83
CA THR A 40 1.78 -2.43 8.44
C THR A 40 3.06 -2.01 7.75
N GLY A 41 3.28 -0.70 7.63
CA GLY A 41 4.51 -0.19 7.04
C GLY A 41 4.93 1.16 7.58
N ARG A 42 6.00 1.69 7.00
CA ARG A 42 6.52 3.03 7.24
C ARG A 42 7.12 3.56 5.95
N GLN A 43 7.12 4.87 5.78
CA GLN A 43 7.83 5.50 4.66
C GLN A 43 9.31 5.07 4.70
N ALA A 44 9.80 4.49 3.59
CA ALA A 44 11.18 4.00 3.50
C ALA A 44 12.18 5.17 3.51
N THR A 45 11.76 6.32 2.99
CA THR A 45 12.48 7.58 3.10
C THR A 45 11.59 8.60 3.81
N ALA A 46 12.15 9.32 4.77
CA ALA A 46 11.43 10.39 5.44
C ALA A 46 10.99 11.45 4.40
N LEU A 47 9.71 11.78 4.40
CA LEU A 47 9.16 12.86 3.57
C LEU A 47 9.70 14.20 4.08
N ASP A 48 10.15 15.07 3.16
CA ASP A 48 10.42 16.47 3.48
C ASP A 48 9.12 17.22 3.80
N ALA A 49 9.21 18.50 4.22
CA ALA A 49 8.05 19.28 4.64
C ALA A 49 6.95 19.33 3.56
N THR A 50 7.32 19.58 2.30
CA THR A 50 6.37 19.65 1.19
C THR A 50 5.82 18.28 0.84
N GLY A 51 6.66 17.25 0.86
CA GLY A 51 6.24 15.85 0.70
C GLY A 51 5.24 15.42 1.79
N ARG A 52 5.45 15.88 3.02
CA ARG A 52 4.58 15.58 4.16
C ARG A 52 3.23 16.28 4.06
N GLU A 53 3.21 17.57 3.70
CA GLU A 53 1.97 18.31 3.44
C GLU A 53 1.16 17.67 2.30
N SER A 54 1.84 17.27 1.23
CA SER A 54 1.20 16.59 0.10
C SER A 54 0.61 15.23 0.51
N TRP A 55 1.35 14.46 1.31
CA TRP A 55 0.91 13.16 1.82
C TRP A 55 -0.32 13.27 2.73
N ASP A 56 -0.31 14.23 3.66
CA ASP A 56 -1.45 14.50 4.56
C ASP A 56 -2.71 14.87 3.78
N PHE A 57 -2.58 15.81 2.84
CA PHE A 57 -3.67 16.21 1.95
C PHE A 57 -4.23 15.02 1.14
N LEU A 58 -3.37 14.14 0.64
CA LEU A 58 -3.78 12.94 -0.10
C LEU A 58 -4.54 11.95 0.79
N LEU A 59 -4.05 11.69 2.01
CA LEU A 59 -4.75 10.80 2.94
C LEU A 59 -6.13 11.33 3.37
N GLU A 60 -6.28 12.66 3.47
CA GLU A 60 -7.57 13.30 3.75
C GLU A 60 -8.55 13.16 2.57
N MET A 61 -8.05 13.35 1.35
CA MET A 61 -8.85 13.35 0.12
C MET A 61 -9.21 11.94 -0.38
N ASP A 62 -8.21 11.08 -0.56
CA ASP A 62 -8.37 9.72 -1.06
C ASP A 62 -7.27 8.80 -0.52
N PRO A 63 -7.52 8.05 0.57
CA PRO A 63 -6.52 7.19 1.19
C PRO A 63 -6.36 5.84 0.47
N HIS A 64 -6.71 5.72 -0.82
CA HIS A 64 -6.63 4.48 -1.57
C HIS A 64 -5.39 4.44 -2.48
N PHE A 65 -4.63 3.37 -2.36
CA PHE A 65 -3.40 3.18 -3.09
C PHE A 65 -3.36 1.78 -3.69
N SER A 66 -2.62 1.62 -4.78
CA SER A 66 -2.17 0.30 -5.24
C SER A 66 -0.86 -0.03 -4.54
N LEU A 67 -0.83 -1.15 -3.81
CA LEU A 67 0.37 -1.71 -3.20
C LEU A 67 1.05 -2.65 -4.19
N ALA A 68 2.25 -2.30 -4.64
CA ALA A 68 3.10 -3.12 -5.49
C ALA A 68 4.34 -3.60 -4.72
N PHE A 69 4.72 -4.87 -4.87
CA PHE A 69 5.97 -5.40 -4.33
C PHE A 69 7.12 -5.31 -5.36
N PRO A 70 8.38 -5.39 -4.93
CA PRO A 70 9.53 -5.35 -5.83
C PRO A 70 9.45 -6.47 -6.89
N GLY A 71 9.54 -6.08 -8.16
CA GLY A 71 9.45 -7.02 -9.29
C GLY A 71 8.05 -7.27 -9.83
N GLU A 72 7.00 -6.76 -9.19
CA GLU A 72 5.66 -6.69 -9.78
C GLU A 72 5.51 -5.46 -10.68
N ASP A 73 4.67 -5.61 -11.72
CA ASP A 73 4.27 -4.52 -12.60
C ASP A 73 3.35 -3.54 -11.87
N CYS A 74 3.16 -2.35 -12.45
CA CYS A 74 2.33 -1.31 -11.86
C CYS A 74 0.88 -1.78 -11.62
N GLY A 75 0.25 -1.32 -10.54
CA GLY A 75 -1.17 -1.59 -10.27
C GLY A 75 -1.45 -2.86 -9.47
N GLY A 76 -0.64 -3.12 -8.44
CA GLY A 76 -0.87 -4.21 -7.48
C GLY A 76 -2.16 -4.07 -6.64
N ILE A 77 -2.17 -4.58 -5.42
CA ILE A 77 -3.39 -4.73 -4.61
C ILE A 77 -3.91 -3.37 -4.15
N THR A 78 -5.20 -3.09 -4.36
CA THR A 78 -5.81 -1.88 -3.79
C THR A 78 -5.94 -1.98 -2.27
N VAL A 79 -5.36 -1.01 -1.59
CA VAL A 79 -5.36 -0.88 -0.13
C VAL A 79 -5.85 0.49 0.28
N ARG A 80 -6.57 0.56 1.39
CA ARG A 80 -6.79 1.80 2.12
C ARG A 80 -5.69 1.97 3.14
N VAL A 81 -5.02 3.11 3.13
CA VAL A 81 -3.93 3.45 4.05
C VAL A 81 -4.48 4.29 5.20
N VAL A 82 -4.06 3.96 6.42
CA VAL A 82 -4.31 4.76 7.62
C VAL A 82 -2.98 5.02 8.29
N GLU A 83 -2.61 6.28 8.43
CA GLU A 83 -1.41 6.65 9.17
C GLU A 83 -1.74 6.95 10.64
N ALA A 84 -0.97 6.37 11.55
CA ALA A 84 -1.00 6.70 12.96
C ALA A 84 -0.09 7.89 13.28
N ASP A 85 -0.29 8.52 14.44
CA ASP A 85 0.48 9.69 14.90
C ASP A 85 2.02 9.48 14.90
N ASP A 86 2.48 8.24 15.14
CA ASP A 86 3.91 7.87 15.08
C ASP A 86 4.46 7.71 13.64
N GLY A 87 3.63 7.87 12.61
CA GLY A 87 3.99 7.64 11.20
C GLY A 87 3.94 6.18 10.76
N THR A 88 3.32 5.31 11.57
CA THR A 88 3.05 3.92 11.18
C THR A 88 1.87 3.87 10.23
N LEU A 89 2.04 3.22 9.09
CA LEU A 89 1.00 3.00 8.09
C LEU A 89 0.31 1.66 8.36
N THR A 90 -1.00 1.66 8.45
CA THR A 90 -1.83 0.45 8.44
C THR A 90 -2.50 0.33 7.09
N LEU A 91 -2.29 -0.79 6.40
CA LEU A 91 -2.85 -1.06 5.09
C LEU A 91 -3.97 -2.08 5.24
N VAL A 92 -5.17 -1.66 4.87
CA VAL A 92 -6.37 -2.50 4.91
C VAL A 92 -6.77 -2.80 3.48
N LYS A 93 -7.05 -4.07 3.16
CA LYS A 93 -7.57 -4.43 1.83
C LYS A 93 -8.81 -3.59 1.53
N ALA A 94 -8.78 -2.83 0.44
CA ALA A 94 -9.96 -2.14 -0.06
C ALA A 94 -10.74 -3.08 -0.99
N PRO A 95 -12.07 -2.96 -1.09
CA PRO A 95 -12.80 -3.60 -2.18
C PRO A 95 -12.18 -3.12 -3.49
N GLU A 96 -11.90 -4.07 -4.39
CA GLU A 96 -11.35 -3.79 -5.72
C GLU A 96 -12.23 -2.72 -6.38
N TRP A 97 -11.64 -1.63 -6.86
CA TRP A 97 -12.36 -0.68 -7.71
C TRP A 97 -12.90 -1.47 -8.91
N GLY A 98 -14.23 -1.69 -8.94
CA GLY A 98 -14.95 -2.64 -9.80
C GLY A 98 -14.20 -3.11 -11.04
N GLY A 99 -13.48 -4.22 -10.89
CA GLY A 99 -12.70 -4.87 -11.93
C GLY A 99 -11.99 -6.07 -11.33
N SER A 100 -12.67 -7.21 -11.32
CA SER A 100 -12.19 -8.48 -10.76
C SER A 100 -10.71 -8.74 -11.08
N GLY A 101 -9.86 -8.78 -10.05
CA GLY A 101 -8.46 -9.12 -10.15
C GLY A 101 -8.07 -9.98 -8.96
N SER A 102 -8.48 -11.26 -8.97
CA SER A 102 -8.04 -12.22 -7.95
C SER A 102 -6.51 -12.37 -7.97
N VAL A 103 -5.82 -11.65 -7.08
CA VAL A 103 -4.37 -11.83 -6.83
C VAL A 103 -4.18 -13.16 -6.11
N THR A 104 -3.51 -14.09 -6.79
CA THR A 104 -3.04 -15.35 -6.21
C THR A 104 -1.57 -15.17 -5.86
N PHE A 105 -1.24 -15.25 -4.57
CA PHE A 105 0.16 -15.27 -4.15
C PHE A 105 0.71 -16.68 -4.38
N ASP A 106 1.72 -16.80 -5.24
CA ASP A 106 2.51 -18.03 -5.35
C ASP A 106 3.68 -17.94 -4.36
N LEU A 107 3.66 -18.80 -3.33
CA LEU A 107 4.77 -19.00 -2.41
C LEU A 107 5.57 -20.20 -2.93
N THR A 108 6.66 -19.94 -3.65
CA THR A 108 7.69 -20.94 -3.95
C THR A 108 8.76 -20.94 -2.88
#